data_AF-F2PYF9-F1
#
_entry.id   AF-F2PYF9-F1
#
_cell.length_a   1.000
_cell.length_b   1.000
_cell.length_c   1.000
_cell.angle_alpha   90.00
_cell.angle_beta   90.00
_cell.angle_gamma   90.00
#
_symmetry.space_group_name_H-M   'P 1'
#
loop_
_entity.id
_entity.type
_entity.pdbx_description
1 polymer ?
#
loop_
_entity_poly.entity_id
_entity_poly.type
_entity_poly.pdbx_seq_one_letter_code
_entity_poly.pdbx_strand_id
1 'polypeptide(L)'
;MENSASSIKDSNTTIVQGPITPRDSHPECGLLLAEPVYAEEVFETRGNSLWRVLPEVQINMIAFSGTIGNGLFLGSGMILALGGPGGAVVAYLLMGTVVGAVISCLGEMTALMPVNAPVMEFPRRFLDRGVGFAVGWTYWFAYAVVATHNMVGAAETARYRYVDGKTNVTWEVGEKVDTAVWITVFIVLIALINLFPVKYFGMLEYVVGSAKMIFIILLIVMMVILSAMNPRKSAYYQKPLGTKYWDSPYSFFNPEYHITNKDGSVRVIEGALGRFLGVWNASVNVIYSYVAVDIFAATAAESKSLADSECMKMAARKITLRIVILYVLAMLTCSFLVPYDHPFLNGKAVSLATESPFVIAVVEAGLPAAGEFFNGMYLFSSFTCAVNSVYVASRVLHTLALRDQTGPEFITKRLQQCHAGVPTRAVLATVAILALGYLGPGKGPGDRLRELSSNCTVSFLIVYGIICATYLRFYQTLQEANSLGNTAESQNGVYDRQNPRYPYKSHGQWLKACYGMVSCFILLIFNGIPAFLSDPFDTRAFVVSYISLPVFILLLMGYKIRRYGLHFSSWGAECSNDLRNCVQTTSGTHRKGRLIFPDHGPTRRNWETFFAWVWAWTK
;
A
#
# COMPACT_ATOMS: atom_id res chain seq x y z
N MET A 1 22.03 -28.64 -67.64
CA MET A 1 21.11 -27.54 -68.04
C MET A 1 21.55 -26.28 -67.31
N GLU A 2 21.37 -25.13 -67.95
CA GLU A 2 22.16 -23.91 -67.79
C GLU A 2 22.23 -23.20 -66.42
N ASN A 3 23.39 -22.56 -66.21
CA ASN A 3 23.65 -21.21 -65.70
C ASN A 3 22.48 -20.31 -65.24
N SER A 4 22.61 -19.73 -64.05
CA SER A 4 22.86 -18.29 -63.79
C SER A 4 23.02 -18.09 -62.27
N ALA A 5 24.12 -17.56 -61.71
CA ALA A 5 24.51 -16.13 -61.62
C ALA A 5 23.40 -15.24 -61.03
N SER A 6 23.59 -14.39 -60.00
CA SER A 6 24.74 -14.00 -59.16
C SER A 6 24.18 -13.56 -57.75
N SER A 7 24.87 -12.96 -56.77
CA SER A 7 26.19 -12.31 -56.68
C SER A 7 26.73 -12.30 -55.22
N ILE A 8 27.90 -11.70 -55.01
CA ILE A 8 28.59 -11.48 -53.72
C ILE A 8 28.35 -10.05 -53.20
N LYS A 9 28.27 -9.86 -51.87
CA LYS A 9 28.94 -8.76 -51.15
C LYS A 9 28.97 -8.95 -49.63
N ASP A 10 30.16 -9.21 -49.12
CA ASP A 10 30.49 -9.07 -47.70
C ASP A 10 30.53 -7.59 -47.29
N SER A 11 30.20 -7.32 -46.02
CA SER A 11 30.77 -6.18 -45.31
C SER A 11 30.95 -6.54 -43.83
N ASN A 12 32.21 -6.72 -43.43
CA ASN A 12 32.63 -6.97 -42.05
C ASN A 12 32.07 -5.93 -41.07
N THR A 13 31.65 -6.39 -39.90
CA THR A 13 31.67 -5.55 -38.69
C THR A 13 32.53 -6.23 -37.64
N THR A 14 33.77 -5.75 -37.53
CA THR A 14 34.83 -6.32 -36.69
C THR A 14 34.44 -6.21 -35.21
N ILE A 15 34.26 -7.34 -34.52
CA ILE A 15 34.15 -7.36 -33.06
C ILE A 15 35.55 -7.12 -32.48
N VAL A 16 35.83 -5.90 -32.06
CA VAL A 16 37.05 -5.56 -31.32
C VAL A 16 36.91 -6.10 -29.89
N GLN A 17 37.44 -7.30 -29.64
CA GLN A 17 37.67 -7.78 -28.29
C GLN A 17 38.80 -6.96 -27.65
N GLY A 18 38.44 -6.02 -26.77
CA GLY A 18 39.41 -5.37 -25.89
C GLY A 18 40.02 -6.37 -24.90
N PRO A 19 41.30 -6.23 -24.51
CA PRO A 19 41.98 -7.20 -23.66
C PRO A 19 41.43 -7.20 -22.23
N ILE A 20 41.16 -8.40 -21.71
CA ILE A 20 40.85 -8.61 -20.30
C ILE A 20 42.15 -8.44 -19.51
N THR A 21 42.24 -7.40 -18.69
CA THR A 21 43.26 -7.28 -17.63
C THR A 21 42.58 -7.20 -16.26
N PRO A 22 43.11 -7.92 -15.24
CA PRO A 22 42.58 -7.83 -13.89
C PRO A 22 43.04 -6.50 -13.26
N ARG A 23 42.16 -5.85 -12.49
CA ARG A 23 42.56 -4.73 -11.64
C ARG A 23 41.97 -4.80 -10.24
N ASP A 24 42.91 -4.62 -9.33
CA ASP A 24 42.82 -4.72 -7.88
C ASP A 24 41.85 -3.74 -7.21
N SER A 25 41.57 -4.10 -5.97
CA SER A 25 41.01 -3.31 -4.87
C SER A 25 41.22 -1.78 -4.92
N HIS A 26 40.12 -1.03 -4.94
CA HIS A 26 39.78 0.02 -3.95
C HIS A 26 38.31 0.48 -4.17
N PRO A 27 37.49 0.69 -3.13
CA PRO A 27 36.09 1.09 -3.30
C PRO A 27 35.93 2.61 -3.26
N GLU A 28 36.24 3.31 -4.36
CA GLU A 28 35.83 4.72 -4.49
C GLU A 28 34.34 4.81 -4.86
N CYS A 29 33.57 5.52 -4.03
CA CYS A 29 32.14 5.77 -4.25
C CYS A 29 31.95 6.89 -5.29
N GLY A 30 32.32 6.61 -6.54
CA GLY A 30 32.14 7.54 -7.66
C GLY A 30 30.69 7.65 -8.10
N LEU A 31 30.18 8.88 -8.23
CA LEU A 31 28.84 9.16 -8.74
C LEU A 31 28.75 8.77 -10.23
N LEU A 32 28.04 7.68 -10.54
CA LEU A 32 27.94 7.12 -11.90
C LEU A 32 26.93 7.89 -12.78
N LEU A 33 27.36 9.02 -13.30
CA LEU A 33 26.62 9.82 -14.29
C LEU A 33 26.68 9.15 -15.68
N ALA A 34 25.55 9.10 -16.36
CA ALA A 34 25.42 8.62 -17.75
C ALA A 34 24.70 9.67 -18.61
N GLU A 35 24.77 9.54 -19.93
CA GLU A 35 24.01 10.40 -20.84
C GLU A 35 22.50 10.19 -20.67
N PRO A 36 21.68 11.27 -20.74
CA PRO A 36 20.23 11.15 -20.71
C PRO A 36 19.74 10.56 -22.04
N VAL A 37 19.59 9.23 -22.08
CA VAL A 37 18.99 8.52 -23.21
C VAL A 37 17.54 9.00 -23.39
N TYR A 38 17.26 9.68 -24.51
CA TYR A 38 15.89 9.82 -25.00
C TYR A 38 15.29 8.41 -25.10
N ALA A 39 14.17 8.17 -24.43
CA ALA A 39 13.77 6.83 -23.97
C ALA A 39 13.37 5.81 -25.06
N GLU A 40 14.35 5.39 -25.86
CA GLU A 40 14.42 4.10 -26.55
C GLU A 40 15.59 3.28 -25.96
N GLU A 41 15.54 3.01 -24.65
CA GLU A 41 16.35 1.93 -24.08
C GLU A 41 15.84 0.59 -24.62
N VAL A 42 16.53 0.09 -25.65
CA VAL A 42 16.41 -1.29 -26.14
C VAL A 42 16.92 -2.25 -25.06
N PHE A 43 16.05 -2.60 -24.13
CA PHE A 43 16.24 -3.80 -23.32
C PHE A 43 16.09 -5.02 -24.23
N GLU A 44 17.07 -5.94 -24.19
CA GLU A 44 17.05 -7.18 -24.96
C GLU A 44 15.67 -7.86 -24.86
N THR A 45 15.16 -8.33 -26.01
CA THR A 45 13.89 -9.07 -26.14
C THR A 45 13.96 -10.49 -25.55
N ARG A 46 14.65 -10.67 -24.42
CA ARG A 46 14.66 -11.89 -23.62
C ARG A 46 13.46 -11.87 -22.68
N GLY A 47 12.85 -13.05 -22.48
CA GLY A 47 11.58 -13.24 -21.78
C GLY A 47 11.60 -13.02 -20.25
N ASN A 48 12.32 -12.01 -19.77
CA ASN A 48 12.41 -11.64 -18.35
C ASN A 48 11.85 -10.24 -18.05
N SER A 49 11.33 -9.52 -19.07
CA SER A 49 10.80 -8.16 -18.92
C SER A 49 9.28 -8.12 -18.72
N LEU A 50 8.82 -7.14 -17.93
CA LEU A 50 7.40 -6.82 -17.72
C LEU A 50 6.87 -5.95 -18.87
N TRP A 51 5.58 -6.06 -19.18
CA TRP A 51 4.97 -5.32 -20.31
C TRP A 51 4.52 -3.91 -19.91
N ARG A 52 5.03 -2.90 -20.62
CA ARG A 52 4.72 -1.46 -20.45
C ARG A 52 3.42 -1.07 -21.18
N VAL A 53 2.29 -1.48 -20.62
CA VAL A 53 0.97 -1.38 -21.29
C VAL A 53 -0.11 -0.62 -20.50
N LEU A 54 0.12 -0.32 -19.22
CA LEU A 54 -0.89 0.33 -18.38
C LEU A 54 -1.00 1.83 -18.66
N PRO A 55 -2.18 2.38 -19.01
CA PRO A 55 -2.42 3.81 -19.05
C PRO A 55 -2.60 4.39 -17.63
N GLU A 56 -2.33 5.69 -17.49
CA GLU A 56 -2.46 6.48 -16.26
C GLU A 56 -3.73 6.18 -15.44
N VAL A 57 -4.87 6.09 -16.11
CA VAL A 57 -6.17 5.87 -15.45
C VAL A 57 -6.28 4.47 -14.82
N GLN A 58 -5.66 3.44 -15.41
CA GLN A 58 -5.62 2.10 -14.82
C GLN A 58 -4.67 2.06 -13.62
N ILE A 59 -3.48 2.67 -13.71
CA ILE A 59 -2.53 2.80 -12.60
C ILE A 59 -3.20 3.44 -11.38
N ASN A 60 -3.92 4.56 -11.60
CA ASN A 60 -4.61 5.26 -10.53
C ASN A 60 -5.70 4.41 -9.87
N MET A 61 -6.43 3.60 -10.64
CA MET A 61 -7.47 2.73 -10.11
C MET A 61 -6.93 1.45 -9.45
N ILE A 62 -5.82 0.88 -9.92
CA ILE A 62 -5.16 -0.27 -9.27
C ILE A 62 -4.72 0.11 -7.85
N ALA A 63 -4.03 1.24 -7.68
CA ALA A 63 -3.57 1.68 -6.35
C ALA A 63 -4.73 2.13 -5.42
N PHE A 64 -5.77 2.75 -5.97
CA PHE A 64 -6.99 3.06 -5.21
C PHE A 64 -7.75 1.78 -4.80
N SER A 65 -7.97 0.85 -5.74
CA SER A 65 -8.65 -0.44 -5.52
C SER A 65 -7.91 -1.32 -4.53
N GLY A 66 -6.58 -1.34 -4.58
CA GLY A 66 -5.73 -2.10 -3.67
C GLY A 66 -5.78 -1.60 -2.23
N THR A 67 -5.92 -0.28 -2.00
CA THR A 67 -6.01 0.29 -0.65
C THR A 67 -7.40 0.06 -0.02
N ILE A 68 -8.49 0.21 -0.79
CA ILE A 68 -9.85 0.12 -0.25
C ILE A 68 -10.27 -1.34 -0.05
N GLY A 69 -10.15 -1.82 1.20
CA GLY A 69 -10.48 -3.18 1.61
C GLY A 69 -10.78 -3.31 3.11
N ASN A 70 -10.34 -4.43 3.70
CA ASN A 70 -10.68 -4.83 5.07
C ASN A 70 -10.43 -3.75 6.11
N GLY A 71 -9.32 -2.99 6.01
CA GLY A 71 -8.96 -2.00 7.03
C GLY A 71 -10.03 -0.93 7.27
N LEU A 72 -10.60 -0.36 6.19
CA LEU A 72 -11.71 0.58 6.34
C LEU A 72 -13.02 -0.14 6.66
N PHE A 73 -13.41 -1.15 5.88
CA PHE A 73 -14.79 -1.67 5.97
C PHE A 73 -15.03 -2.60 7.16
N LEU A 74 -14.05 -3.42 7.53
CA LEU A 74 -14.16 -4.42 8.59
C LEU A 74 -13.39 -3.98 9.85
N GLY A 75 -12.19 -3.40 9.68
CA GLY A 75 -11.33 -2.95 10.78
C GLY A 75 -11.79 -1.67 11.49
N SER A 76 -12.66 -0.87 10.87
CA SER A 76 -13.18 0.39 11.45
C SER A 76 -13.93 0.18 12.76
N GLY A 77 -14.56 -0.97 12.97
CA GLY A 77 -15.29 -1.28 14.20
C GLY A 77 -14.39 -1.31 15.43
N MET A 78 -13.27 -2.03 15.33
CA MET A 78 -12.23 -2.06 16.36
C MET A 78 -11.62 -0.66 16.59
N ILE A 79 -11.42 0.12 15.54
CA ILE A 79 -10.86 1.48 15.64
C ILE A 79 -11.85 2.42 16.36
N LEU A 80 -13.15 2.27 16.11
CA LEU A 80 -14.23 3.00 16.77
C LEU A 80 -14.33 2.61 18.26
N ALA A 81 -14.28 1.31 18.58
CA ALA A 81 -14.27 0.81 19.96
C ALA A 81 -13.06 1.34 20.77
N LEU A 82 -11.85 1.28 20.19
CA LEU A 82 -10.62 1.72 20.86
C LEU A 82 -10.53 3.23 21.05
N GLY A 83 -10.80 4.01 19.99
CA GLY A 83 -10.61 5.47 20.01
C GLY A 83 -11.80 6.25 20.57
N GLY A 84 -12.99 5.68 20.54
CA GLY A 84 -14.23 6.45 20.61
C GLY A 84 -14.52 7.20 19.29
N PRO A 85 -15.67 7.89 19.21
CA PRO A 85 -16.22 8.33 17.94
C PRO A 85 -15.44 9.48 17.29
N GLY A 86 -15.02 10.49 18.06
CA GLY A 86 -14.11 11.52 17.59
C GLY A 86 -12.65 11.05 17.55
N GLY A 87 -12.22 10.21 18.51
CA GLY A 87 -10.87 9.65 18.54
C GLY A 87 -10.51 8.79 17.32
N ALA A 88 -11.46 8.00 16.81
CA ALA A 88 -11.31 7.26 15.57
C ALA A 88 -11.08 8.18 14.35
N VAL A 89 -11.83 9.29 14.25
CA VAL A 89 -11.67 10.28 13.17
C VAL A 89 -10.29 10.94 13.23
N VAL A 90 -9.83 11.31 14.44
CA VAL A 90 -8.49 11.87 14.66
C VAL A 90 -7.40 10.86 14.28
N ALA A 91 -7.55 9.58 14.64
CA ALA A 91 -6.63 8.52 14.26
C ALA A 91 -6.51 8.35 12.73
N TYR A 92 -7.65 8.30 12.02
CA TYR A 92 -7.67 8.24 10.54
C TYR A 92 -7.05 9.47 9.89
N LEU A 93 -7.26 10.67 10.43
CA LEU A 93 -6.66 11.90 9.90
C LEU A 93 -5.14 11.93 10.13
N LEU A 94 -4.69 11.63 11.35
CA LEU A 94 -3.28 11.69 11.74
C LEU A 94 -2.43 10.65 11.00
N MET A 95 -2.90 9.41 10.88
CA MET A 95 -2.18 8.38 10.12
C MET A 95 -2.22 8.67 8.61
N GLY A 96 -3.30 9.28 8.12
CA GLY A 96 -3.40 9.78 6.76
C GLY A 96 -2.33 10.83 6.42
N THR A 97 -1.99 11.72 7.36
CA THR A 97 -0.89 12.69 7.15
C THR A 97 0.50 12.03 7.21
N VAL A 98 0.70 11.03 8.08
CA VAL A 98 1.96 10.26 8.15
C VAL A 98 2.21 9.52 6.83
N VAL A 99 1.25 8.70 6.40
CA VAL A 99 1.37 7.94 5.14
C VAL A 99 1.47 8.88 3.94
N GLY A 100 0.72 9.99 3.92
CA GLY A 100 0.84 10.98 2.86
C GLY A 100 2.20 11.67 2.77
N ALA A 101 2.97 11.73 3.87
CA ALA A 101 4.35 12.20 3.84
C ALA A 101 5.29 11.15 3.22
N VAL A 102 5.16 9.88 3.61
CA VAL A 102 5.93 8.74 3.03
C VAL A 102 5.68 8.62 1.54
N ILE A 103 4.41 8.65 1.11
CA ILE A 103 4.00 8.52 -0.28
C ILE A 103 4.43 9.74 -1.12
N SER A 104 4.48 10.94 -0.53
CA SER A 104 5.09 12.11 -1.18
C SER A 104 6.56 11.88 -1.53
N CYS A 105 7.33 11.28 -0.63
CA CYS A 105 8.74 10.96 -0.85
C CYS A 105 8.92 9.87 -1.92
N LEU A 106 8.18 8.76 -1.80
CA LEU A 106 8.21 7.67 -2.78
C LEU A 106 7.79 8.14 -4.18
N GLY A 107 6.74 8.96 -4.26
CA GLY A 107 6.21 9.50 -5.50
C GLY A 107 7.18 10.44 -6.23
N GLU A 108 7.93 11.29 -5.52
CA GLU A 108 8.94 12.15 -6.14
C GLU A 108 10.13 11.33 -6.68
N MET A 109 10.64 10.33 -5.93
CA MET A 109 11.70 9.44 -6.44
C MET A 109 11.22 8.62 -7.65
N THR A 110 10.01 8.05 -7.59
CA THR A 110 9.44 7.21 -8.67
C THR A 110 9.12 8.01 -9.93
N ALA A 111 8.70 9.27 -9.79
CA ALA A 111 8.44 10.15 -10.92
C ALA A 111 9.73 10.61 -11.62
N LEU A 112 10.85 10.72 -10.90
CA LEU A 112 12.16 11.00 -11.52
C LEU A 112 12.77 9.73 -12.13
N MET A 113 12.78 8.62 -11.40
CA MET A 113 13.41 7.35 -11.78
C MET A 113 12.40 6.20 -11.71
N PRO A 114 11.60 5.95 -12.75
CA PRO A 114 10.64 4.86 -12.75
C PRO A 114 11.37 3.51 -12.95
N VAL A 115 11.50 2.75 -11.86
CA VAL A 115 12.21 1.46 -11.80
C VAL A 115 11.28 0.32 -11.37
N ASN A 116 11.66 -0.94 -11.63
CA ASN A 116 10.95 -2.10 -11.09
C ASN A 116 11.06 -2.12 -9.55
N ALA A 117 9.93 -2.34 -8.87
CA ALA A 117 9.80 -2.34 -7.40
C ALA A 117 10.61 -1.23 -6.68
N PRO A 118 10.25 0.06 -6.86
CA PRO A 118 11.03 1.20 -6.34
C PRO A 118 11.28 1.16 -4.84
N VAL A 119 10.36 0.57 -4.07
CA VAL A 119 10.44 0.39 -2.63
C VAL A 119 11.69 -0.39 -2.18
N MET A 120 12.17 -1.37 -2.95
CA MET A 120 13.44 -2.09 -2.66
C MET A 120 14.64 -1.52 -3.42
N GLU A 121 14.43 -1.00 -4.63
CA GLU A 121 15.51 -0.56 -5.52
C GLU A 121 16.09 0.80 -5.10
N PHE A 122 15.30 1.74 -4.55
CA PHE A 122 15.86 3.00 -4.05
C PHE A 122 16.72 2.83 -2.78
N PRO A 123 16.30 2.09 -1.73
CA PRO A 123 17.17 1.82 -0.58
C PRO A 123 18.46 1.09 -0.99
N ARG A 124 18.38 0.18 -1.98
CA ARG A 124 19.56 -0.49 -2.56
C ARG A 124 20.57 0.49 -3.16
N ARG A 125 20.09 1.57 -3.82
CA ARG A 125 20.94 2.58 -4.49
C ARG A 125 21.50 3.62 -3.51
N PHE A 126 20.66 4.18 -2.64
CA PHE A 126 21.00 5.38 -1.84
C PHE A 126 21.29 5.13 -0.36
N LEU A 127 21.01 3.92 0.18
CA LEU A 127 21.38 3.56 1.55
C LEU A 127 22.43 2.45 1.57
N ASP A 128 22.06 1.23 1.16
CA ASP A 128 22.92 0.06 1.18
C ASP A 128 22.26 -1.10 0.41
N ARG A 129 23.05 -1.88 -0.34
CA ARG A 129 22.55 -3.05 -1.08
C ARG A 129 21.86 -4.10 -0.19
N GLY A 130 22.34 -4.27 1.05
CA GLY A 130 21.76 -5.16 2.06
C GLY A 130 20.47 -4.61 2.67
N VAL A 131 20.35 -3.29 2.85
CA VAL A 131 19.08 -2.65 3.23
C VAL A 131 18.03 -2.87 2.13
N GLY A 132 18.39 -2.71 0.85
CA GLY A 132 17.51 -3.03 -0.26
C GLY A 132 17.07 -4.50 -0.31
N PHE A 133 17.98 -5.44 -0.02
CA PHE A 133 17.68 -6.88 0.12
C PHE A 133 16.68 -7.14 1.26
N ALA A 134 16.95 -6.61 2.46
CA ALA A 134 16.12 -6.81 3.64
C ALA A 134 14.73 -6.19 3.47
N VAL A 135 14.65 -4.98 2.88
CA VAL A 135 13.38 -4.35 2.50
C VAL A 135 12.62 -5.24 1.52
N GLY A 136 13.25 -5.71 0.44
CA GLY A 136 12.56 -6.51 -0.58
C GLY A 136 11.93 -7.79 -0.01
N TRP A 137 12.66 -8.53 0.83
CA TRP A 137 12.13 -9.75 1.47
C TRP A 137 11.02 -9.47 2.49
N THR A 138 11.22 -8.48 3.38
CA THR A 138 10.22 -8.08 4.36
C THR A 138 8.94 -7.57 3.69
N TYR A 139 9.07 -6.78 2.63
CA TYR A 139 7.97 -6.20 1.85
C TYR A 139 7.22 -7.26 1.03
N TRP A 140 7.93 -8.21 0.40
CA TRP A 140 7.32 -9.36 -0.26
C TRP A 140 6.47 -10.19 0.70
N PHE A 141 7.06 -10.57 1.85
CA PHE A 141 6.37 -11.40 2.84
C PHE A 141 5.17 -10.68 3.44
N ALA A 142 5.30 -9.39 3.77
CA ALA A 142 4.20 -8.57 4.28
C ALA A 142 3.03 -8.52 3.29
N TYR A 143 3.29 -8.28 1.99
CA TYR A 143 2.22 -8.30 0.98
C TYR A 143 1.61 -9.70 0.76
N ALA A 144 2.39 -10.78 0.87
CA ALA A 144 1.87 -12.15 0.78
C ALA A 144 0.93 -12.50 1.96
N VAL A 145 1.26 -12.05 3.17
CA VAL A 145 0.38 -12.18 4.33
C VAL A 145 -0.85 -11.26 4.21
N VAL A 146 -0.71 -10.02 3.76
CA VAL A 146 -1.86 -9.12 3.52
C VAL A 146 -2.81 -9.71 2.47
N ALA A 147 -2.28 -10.34 1.41
CA ALA A 147 -3.09 -11.10 0.46
C ALA A 147 -3.87 -12.23 1.15
N THR A 148 -3.19 -12.98 2.03
CA THR A 148 -3.78 -14.08 2.80
C THR A 148 -4.88 -13.59 3.76
N HIS A 149 -4.63 -12.52 4.50
CA HIS A 149 -5.60 -11.91 5.42
C HIS A 149 -6.83 -11.36 4.69
N ASN A 150 -6.63 -10.65 3.58
CA ASN A 150 -7.75 -10.14 2.77
C ASN A 150 -8.56 -11.29 2.14
N MET A 151 -7.92 -12.38 1.72
CA MET A 151 -8.58 -13.57 1.21
C MET A 151 -9.39 -14.32 2.29
N VAL A 152 -8.85 -14.50 3.50
CA VAL A 152 -9.60 -15.12 4.60
C VAL A 152 -10.75 -14.21 5.06
N GLY A 153 -10.57 -12.89 5.07
CA GLY A 153 -11.68 -11.96 5.29
C GLY A 153 -12.78 -12.08 4.23
N ALA A 154 -12.45 -12.34 2.96
CA ALA A 154 -13.44 -12.66 1.93
C ALA A 154 -14.17 -13.99 2.21
N ALA A 155 -13.46 -15.00 2.73
CA ALA A 155 -14.04 -16.29 3.12
C ALA A 155 -14.94 -16.20 4.35
N GLU A 156 -14.60 -15.37 5.33
CA GLU A 156 -15.39 -15.15 6.55
C GLU A 156 -16.62 -14.26 6.29
N THR A 157 -16.50 -13.24 5.42
CA THR A 157 -17.65 -12.42 4.97
C THR A 157 -18.61 -13.17 4.04
N ALA A 158 -18.17 -14.25 3.39
CA ALA A 158 -19.08 -15.18 2.70
C ALA A 158 -20.02 -15.90 3.68
N ARG A 159 -19.61 -16.13 4.93
CA ARG A 159 -20.41 -16.77 6.00
C ARG A 159 -21.22 -15.73 6.79
N TYR A 160 -21.91 -14.84 6.07
CA TYR A 160 -22.63 -13.71 6.68
C TYR A 160 -23.81 -14.15 7.55
N ARG A 161 -23.78 -13.68 8.80
CA ARG A 161 -24.83 -13.87 9.80
C ARG A 161 -24.91 -12.63 10.70
N TYR A 162 -26.07 -11.98 10.71
CA TYR A 162 -26.44 -10.89 11.62
C TYR A 162 -27.61 -11.35 12.50
N VAL A 163 -27.39 -11.48 13.81
CA VAL A 163 -28.39 -11.93 14.78
C VAL A 163 -28.32 -11.06 16.04
N ASP A 164 -29.33 -10.23 16.24
CA ASP A 164 -29.43 -9.30 17.38
C ASP A 164 -30.79 -9.41 18.11
N GLY A 165 -31.42 -10.59 18.06
CA GLY A 165 -32.75 -10.85 18.63
C GLY A 165 -33.93 -10.20 17.90
N LYS A 166 -33.79 -8.96 17.41
CA LYS A 166 -34.79 -8.22 16.61
C LYS A 166 -34.64 -8.41 15.10
N THR A 167 -33.41 -8.53 14.60
CA THR A 167 -33.10 -8.85 13.20
C THR A 167 -32.33 -10.15 13.13
N ASN A 168 -32.71 -11.02 12.21
CA ASN A 168 -31.98 -12.23 11.84
C ASN A 168 -31.82 -12.26 10.31
N VAL A 169 -30.58 -12.17 9.83
CA VAL A 169 -30.22 -12.23 8.40
C VAL A 169 -29.03 -13.18 8.24
N THR A 170 -29.18 -14.17 7.38
CA THR A 170 -28.22 -15.27 7.20
C THR A 170 -28.07 -15.65 5.73
N TRP A 171 -26.84 -15.81 5.25
CA TRP A 171 -26.59 -16.34 3.92
C TRP A 171 -26.46 -17.87 3.97
N GLU A 172 -27.53 -18.59 3.64
CA GLU A 172 -27.62 -20.06 3.75
C GLU A 172 -26.44 -20.81 3.08
N VAL A 173 -26.00 -20.35 1.91
CA VAL A 173 -24.88 -20.95 1.16
C VAL A 173 -23.56 -20.79 1.91
N GLY A 174 -23.36 -19.64 2.55
CA GLY A 174 -22.16 -19.34 3.33
C GLY A 174 -22.06 -20.19 4.60
N GLU A 175 -23.18 -20.39 5.30
CA GLU A 175 -23.18 -21.19 6.52
C GLU A 175 -22.92 -22.68 6.26
N LYS A 176 -23.59 -23.25 5.25
CA LYS A 176 -23.53 -24.69 4.92
C LYS A 176 -22.17 -25.13 4.35
N VAL A 177 -21.37 -24.21 3.82
CA VAL A 177 -20.06 -24.49 3.20
C VAL A 177 -18.94 -24.08 4.16
N ASP A 178 -17.94 -24.95 4.35
CA ASP A 178 -16.82 -24.65 5.26
C ASP A 178 -15.90 -23.52 4.75
N THR A 179 -15.30 -22.76 5.68
CA THR A 179 -14.38 -21.67 5.35
C THR A 179 -13.18 -22.16 4.52
N ALA A 180 -12.69 -23.38 4.76
CA ALA A 180 -11.59 -23.95 3.97
C ALA A 180 -11.93 -24.13 2.48
N VAL A 181 -13.20 -24.41 2.15
CA VAL A 181 -13.66 -24.50 0.76
C VAL A 181 -13.63 -23.13 0.10
N TRP A 182 -14.13 -22.09 0.78
CA TRP A 182 -14.06 -20.70 0.31
C TRP A 182 -12.61 -20.23 0.11
N ILE A 183 -11.72 -20.54 1.06
CA ILE A 183 -10.28 -20.28 0.93
C ILE A 183 -9.72 -20.98 -0.32
N THR A 184 -10.02 -22.27 -0.52
CA THR A 184 -9.56 -23.02 -1.71
C THR A 184 -10.00 -22.36 -3.01
N VAL A 185 -11.29 -21.99 -3.10
CA VAL A 185 -11.87 -21.32 -4.28
C VAL A 185 -11.19 -19.97 -4.53
N PHE A 186 -11.00 -19.15 -3.49
CA PHE A 186 -10.34 -17.85 -3.65
C PHE A 186 -8.86 -17.97 -4.00
N ILE A 187 -8.10 -18.94 -3.47
CA ILE A 187 -6.71 -19.21 -3.92
C ILE A 187 -6.67 -19.45 -5.43
N VAL A 188 -7.55 -20.33 -5.95
CA VAL A 188 -7.61 -20.65 -7.38
C VAL A 188 -7.98 -19.41 -8.21
N LEU A 189 -8.99 -18.65 -7.80
CA LEU A 189 -9.41 -17.44 -8.52
C LEU A 189 -8.34 -16.34 -8.49
N ILE A 190 -7.68 -16.10 -7.35
CA ILE A 190 -6.58 -15.14 -7.21
C ILE A 190 -5.41 -15.53 -8.12
N ALA A 191 -5.08 -16.83 -8.18
CA ALA A 191 -4.04 -17.35 -9.06
C ALA A 191 -4.37 -17.12 -10.54
N LEU A 192 -5.58 -17.47 -10.98
CA LEU A 192 -6.02 -17.30 -12.36
C LEU A 192 -5.99 -15.82 -12.80
N ILE A 193 -6.49 -14.91 -11.95
CA ILE A 193 -6.50 -13.48 -12.26
C ILE A 193 -5.08 -12.90 -12.35
N ASN A 194 -4.17 -13.31 -11.45
CA ASN A 194 -2.78 -12.84 -11.45
C ASN A 194 -1.90 -13.45 -12.57
N LEU A 195 -2.38 -14.51 -13.25
CA LEU A 195 -1.74 -15.09 -14.42
C LEU A 195 -2.19 -14.45 -15.74
N PHE A 196 -3.27 -13.65 -15.75
CA PHE A 196 -3.67 -12.91 -16.95
C PHE A 196 -2.65 -11.82 -17.33
N PRO A 197 -2.46 -11.55 -18.64
CA PRO A 197 -1.62 -10.44 -19.08
C PRO A 197 -2.09 -9.11 -18.48
N VAL A 198 -1.10 -8.30 -18.07
CA VAL A 198 -1.26 -7.01 -17.36
C VAL A 198 -2.35 -6.10 -17.95
N LYS A 199 -2.48 -6.08 -19.28
CA LYS A 199 -3.51 -5.30 -20.00
C LYS A 199 -4.94 -5.64 -19.58
N TYR A 200 -5.25 -6.93 -19.36
CA TYR A 200 -6.57 -7.38 -18.93
C TYR A 200 -6.76 -7.17 -17.43
N PHE A 201 -5.71 -7.44 -16.63
CA PHE A 201 -5.68 -7.17 -15.20
C PHE A 201 -6.01 -5.69 -14.90
N GLY A 202 -5.32 -4.75 -15.55
CA GLY A 202 -5.57 -3.31 -15.36
C GLY A 202 -6.94 -2.84 -15.86
N MET A 203 -7.56 -3.54 -16.81
CA MET A 203 -8.93 -3.26 -17.24
C MET A 203 -9.96 -3.75 -16.22
N LEU A 204 -9.74 -4.94 -15.63
CA LEU A 204 -10.57 -5.49 -14.57
C LEU A 204 -10.49 -4.59 -13.32
N GLU A 205 -9.29 -4.24 -12.86
CA GLU A 205 -9.10 -3.37 -11.71
C GLU A 205 -9.63 -1.94 -11.92
N TYR A 206 -9.68 -1.44 -13.17
CA TYR A 206 -10.35 -0.18 -13.46
C TYR A 206 -11.86 -0.25 -13.18
N VAL A 207 -12.53 -1.34 -13.59
CA VAL A 207 -13.96 -1.55 -13.35
C VAL A 207 -14.24 -1.78 -11.86
N VAL A 208 -13.45 -2.65 -11.22
CA VAL A 208 -13.51 -2.93 -9.76
C VAL A 208 -13.31 -1.64 -8.96
N GLY A 209 -12.23 -0.89 -9.21
CA GLY A 209 -11.91 0.34 -8.50
C GLY A 209 -12.98 1.42 -8.67
N SER A 210 -13.58 1.51 -9.87
CA SER A 210 -14.73 2.39 -10.11
C SER A 210 -15.96 1.99 -9.28
N ALA A 211 -16.28 0.69 -9.20
CA ALA A 211 -17.38 0.19 -8.38
C ALA A 211 -17.14 0.45 -6.87
N LYS A 212 -15.91 0.22 -6.38
CA LYS A 212 -15.50 0.57 -5.00
C LYS A 212 -15.64 2.08 -4.72
N MET A 213 -15.24 2.92 -5.67
CA MET A 213 -15.34 4.39 -5.54
C MET A 213 -16.79 4.86 -5.45
N ILE A 214 -17.68 4.31 -6.29
CA ILE A 214 -19.12 4.60 -6.22
C ILE A 214 -19.69 4.12 -4.88
N PHE A 215 -19.31 2.92 -4.44
CA PHE A 215 -19.79 2.32 -3.20
C PHE A 215 -19.41 3.14 -1.96
N ILE A 216 -18.14 3.58 -1.82
CA ILE A 216 -17.74 4.40 -0.66
C ILE A 216 -18.44 5.77 -0.64
N ILE A 217 -18.69 6.37 -1.80
CA ILE A 217 -19.47 7.63 -1.90
C ILE A 217 -20.94 7.39 -1.49
N LEU A 218 -21.57 6.33 -2.00
CA LEU A 218 -22.93 5.93 -1.64
C LEU A 218 -23.05 5.67 -0.13
N LEU A 219 -22.07 4.96 0.44
CA LEU A 219 -21.99 4.67 1.87
C LEU A 219 -21.89 5.95 2.70
N ILE A 220 -20.99 6.89 2.37
CA ILE A 220 -20.87 8.19 3.05
C ILE A 220 -22.19 8.96 2.98
N VAL A 221 -22.79 9.08 1.79
CA VAL A 221 -24.06 9.79 1.60
C VAL A 221 -25.19 9.13 2.40
N MET A 222 -25.24 7.80 2.44
CA MET A 222 -26.24 7.08 3.24
C MET A 222 -26.03 7.29 4.74
N MET A 223 -24.80 7.30 5.26
CA MET A 223 -24.54 7.62 6.67
C MET A 223 -25.06 9.04 7.01
N VAL A 224 -24.79 10.04 6.16
CA VAL A 224 -25.31 11.41 6.37
C VAL A 224 -26.85 11.44 6.39
N ILE A 225 -27.50 10.73 5.45
CA ILE A 225 -28.97 10.64 5.41
C ILE A 225 -29.51 9.98 6.68
N LEU A 226 -28.92 8.86 7.12
CA LEU A 226 -29.36 8.15 8.33
C LEU A 226 -29.17 8.95 9.63
N SER A 227 -28.18 9.84 9.67
CA SER A 227 -27.90 10.69 10.84
C SER A 227 -28.93 11.84 10.99
N ALA A 228 -29.41 12.38 9.86
CA ALA A 228 -30.32 13.53 9.83
C ALA A 228 -31.82 13.18 9.64
N MET A 229 -32.13 12.02 9.07
CA MET A 229 -33.50 11.59 8.78
C MET A 229 -34.26 11.17 10.05
N ASN A 230 -35.57 11.44 10.09
CA ASN A 230 -36.45 10.89 11.12
C ASN A 230 -36.42 9.35 11.09
N PRO A 231 -36.30 8.66 12.25
CA PRO A 231 -36.14 7.21 12.26
C PRO A 231 -37.35 6.48 11.66
N ARG A 232 -37.07 5.39 10.95
CA ARG A 232 -38.10 4.53 10.37
C ARG A 232 -38.83 3.77 11.47
N LYS A 233 -40.07 3.35 11.21
CA LYS A 233 -40.84 2.50 12.16
C LYS A 233 -40.12 1.19 12.53
N SER A 234 -39.25 0.68 11.66
CA SER A 234 -38.41 -0.51 11.87
C SER A 234 -37.10 -0.23 12.62
N ALA A 235 -36.69 1.05 12.74
CA ALA A 235 -35.42 1.43 13.36
C ALA A 235 -35.36 1.03 14.84
N TYR A 236 -34.15 0.95 15.37
CA TYR A 236 -33.85 0.58 16.74
C TYR A 236 -33.92 1.78 17.70
N TYR A 237 -33.81 2.99 17.15
CA TYR A 237 -33.89 4.27 17.84
C TYR A 237 -35.13 5.07 17.41
N GLN A 238 -35.72 5.85 18.32
CA GLN A 238 -36.98 6.59 18.09
C GLN A 238 -36.81 8.08 17.78
N LYS A 239 -35.61 8.65 17.98
CA LYS A 239 -35.27 10.05 17.67
C LYS A 239 -34.08 10.09 16.70
N PRO A 240 -33.95 11.12 15.82
CA PRO A 240 -32.76 11.32 15.02
C PRO A 240 -31.49 11.28 15.89
N LEU A 241 -30.43 10.63 15.40
CA LEU A 241 -29.22 10.41 16.20
C LEU A 241 -28.38 11.69 16.32
N GLY A 242 -28.20 12.45 15.24
CA GLY A 242 -27.44 13.70 15.27
C GLY A 242 -26.07 13.54 15.93
N THR A 243 -25.81 14.31 17.00
CA THR A 243 -24.56 14.28 17.77
C THR A 243 -24.59 13.35 18.98
N LYS A 244 -25.67 12.57 19.22
CA LYS A 244 -25.91 11.77 20.44
C LYS A 244 -24.70 10.97 20.93
N TYR A 245 -23.95 10.34 20.03
CA TYR A 245 -22.81 9.49 20.38
C TYR A 245 -21.50 10.27 20.59
N TRP A 246 -21.43 11.55 20.23
CA TRP A 246 -20.32 12.45 20.56
C TRP A 246 -20.56 13.21 21.87
N ASP A 247 -21.83 13.36 22.26
CA ASP A 247 -22.28 14.01 23.49
C ASP A 247 -22.25 13.05 24.71
N SER A 248 -22.55 13.58 25.90
CA SER A 248 -22.68 12.77 27.12
C SER A 248 -23.86 11.77 27.00
N PRO A 249 -23.71 10.48 27.37
CA PRO A 249 -22.62 9.91 28.18
C PRO A 249 -21.38 9.42 27.41
N TYR A 250 -21.41 9.35 26.08
CA TYR A 250 -20.38 8.69 25.27
C TYR A 250 -19.09 9.50 25.11
N SER A 251 -19.20 10.82 24.93
CA SER A 251 -18.08 11.75 24.70
C SER A 251 -17.30 11.54 23.39
N PHE A 252 -16.41 12.48 23.09
CA PHE A 252 -15.62 12.51 21.84
C PHE A 252 -14.52 11.42 21.81
N PHE A 253 -13.90 11.14 22.95
CA PHE A 253 -12.90 10.07 23.12
C PHE A 253 -13.46 9.02 24.05
N ASN A 254 -13.18 7.73 23.78
CA ASN A 254 -13.53 6.66 24.72
C ASN A 254 -12.86 6.96 26.09
N PRO A 255 -13.64 7.14 27.19
CA PRO A 255 -13.09 7.44 28.51
C PRO A 255 -12.36 6.26 29.16
N GLU A 256 -12.59 5.05 28.67
CA GLU A 256 -12.14 3.79 29.24
C GLU A 256 -11.25 3.03 28.26
N TYR A 257 -10.04 2.67 28.69
CA TYR A 257 -9.15 1.79 27.92
C TYR A 257 -9.15 0.39 28.53
N HIS A 258 -9.76 -0.56 27.83
CA HIS A 258 -9.93 -1.94 28.29
C HIS A 258 -8.73 -2.80 27.91
N ILE A 259 -8.16 -3.50 28.89
CA ILE A 259 -7.03 -4.43 28.73
C ILE A 259 -7.50 -5.81 29.18
N THR A 260 -7.47 -6.78 28.27
CA THR A 260 -7.77 -8.19 28.60
C THR A 260 -6.48 -8.87 29.04
N ASN A 261 -6.44 -9.35 30.28
CA ASN A 261 -5.33 -10.16 30.80
C ASN A 261 -5.42 -11.61 30.31
N LYS A 262 -4.33 -12.36 30.45
CA LYS A 262 -4.26 -13.79 30.08
C LYS A 262 -5.31 -14.67 30.78
N ASP A 263 -5.72 -14.28 31.97
CA ASP A 263 -6.73 -14.99 32.77
C ASP A 263 -8.18 -14.63 32.36
N GLY A 264 -8.37 -13.81 31.31
CA GLY A 264 -9.66 -13.33 30.85
C GLY A 264 -10.25 -12.18 31.69
N SER A 265 -9.56 -11.72 32.73
CA SER A 265 -9.95 -10.54 33.50
C SER A 265 -9.73 -9.26 32.68
N VAL A 266 -10.72 -8.37 32.66
CA VAL A 266 -10.62 -7.07 31.99
C VAL A 266 -10.25 -6.01 33.02
N ARG A 267 -9.11 -5.36 32.82
CA ARG A 267 -8.66 -4.19 33.57
C ARG A 267 -8.97 -2.94 32.77
N VAL A 268 -9.59 -1.95 33.39
CA VAL A 268 -9.89 -0.66 32.76
C VAL A 268 -8.89 0.40 33.24
N ILE A 269 -8.36 1.19 32.31
CA ILE A 269 -7.62 2.43 32.60
C ILE A 269 -8.50 3.61 32.21
N GLU A 270 -8.88 4.43 33.18
CA GLU A 270 -9.76 5.58 32.99
C GLU A 270 -8.97 6.90 32.81
N GLY A 271 -9.70 7.96 32.45
CA GLY A 271 -9.20 9.34 32.46
C GLY A 271 -8.31 9.70 31.27
N ALA A 272 -7.44 10.69 31.46
CA ALA A 272 -6.62 11.24 30.37
C ALA A 272 -5.65 10.21 29.77
N LEU A 273 -5.10 9.32 30.60
CA LEU A 273 -4.21 8.25 30.14
C LEU A 273 -4.98 7.20 29.33
N GLY A 274 -6.16 6.75 29.80
CA GLY A 274 -7.02 5.83 29.07
C GLY A 274 -7.38 6.35 27.68
N ARG A 275 -7.87 7.60 27.60
CA ARG A 275 -8.18 8.29 26.34
C ARG A 275 -6.99 8.34 25.38
N PHE A 276 -5.80 8.69 25.89
CA PHE A 276 -4.59 8.73 25.07
C PHE A 276 -4.20 7.33 24.54
N LEU A 277 -4.24 6.31 25.40
CA LEU A 277 -3.93 4.93 25.03
C LEU A 277 -4.93 4.36 24.00
N GLY A 278 -6.22 4.67 24.14
CA GLY A 278 -7.27 4.31 23.19
C GLY A 278 -7.04 4.91 21.81
N VAL A 279 -6.82 6.23 21.72
CA VAL A 279 -6.53 6.92 20.46
C VAL A 279 -5.19 6.48 19.86
N TRP A 280 -4.18 6.19 20.69
CA TRP A 280 -2.89 5.68 20.24
C TRP A 280 -3.02 4.29 19.62
N ASN A 281 -3.66 3.35 20.31
CA ASN A 281 -3.88 1.99 19.81
C ASN A 281 -4.80 2.00 18.57
N ALA A 282 -5.84 2.83 18.55
CA ALA A 282 -6.65 3.09 17.36
C ALA A 282 -5.77 3.59 16.18
N SER A 283 -4.88 4.55 16.42
CA SER A 283 -3.94 5.06 15.40
C SER A 283 -3.00 3.97 14.87
N VAL A 284 -2.44 3.14 15.75
CA VAL A 284 -1.60 2.00 15.35
C VAL A 284 -2.37 1.05 14.42
N ASN A 285 -3.62 0.71 14.74
CA ASN A 285 -4.43 -0.18 13.90
C ASN A 285 -4.91 0.48 12.59
N VAL A 286 -5.15 1.80 12.59
CA VAL A 286 -5.49 2.58 11.38
C VAL A 286 -4.41 2.48 10.30
N ILE A 287 -3.13 2.33 10.67
CA ILE A 287 -2.02 2.21 9.68
C ILE A 287 -2.27 1.05 8.73
N TYR A 288 -2.81 -0.07 9.22
CA TYR A 288 -3.17 -1.22 8.38
C TYR A 288 -4.18 -0.85 7.27
N SER A 289 -5.09 0.09 7.55
CA SER A 289 -6.05 0.60 6.56
C SER A 289 -5.41 1.42 5.44
N TYR A 290 -4.22 2.00 5.70
CA TYR A 290 -3.45 2.81 4.76
C TYR A 290 -2.27 2.06 4.12
N VAL A 291 -2.08 0.77 4.42
CA VAL A 291 -1.25 -0.12 3.60
C VAL A 291 -1.84 -0.16 2.18
N ALA A 292 -0.99 -0.40 1.17
CA ALA A 292 -1.35 -0.41 -0.25
C ALA A 292 -1.56 0.94 -0.95
N VAL A 293 -1.39 2.08 -0.27
CA VAL A 293 -1.29 3.39 -0.96
C VAL A 293 -0.02 3.46 -1.83
N ASP A 294 1.00 2.67 -1.53
CA ASP A 294 2.29 2.58 -2.25
C ASP A 294 2.25 1.73 -3.54
N ILE A 295 1.13 1.06 -3.85
CA ILE A 295 0.99 0.18 -5.02
C ILE A 295 1.27 0.91 -6.35
N PHE A 296 0.99 2.20 -6.47
CA PHE A 296 1.26 2.95 -7.71
C PHE A 296 2.75 2.87 -8.09
N ALA A 297 3.66 2.81 -7.11
CA ALA A 297 5.09 2.72 -7.35
C ALA A 297 5.47 1.35 -7.93
N ALA A 298 4.81 0.26 -7.50
CA ALA A 298 4.99 -1.06 -8.11
C ALA A 298 4.47 -1.12 -9.56
N THR A 299 3.38 -0.40 -9.87
CA THR A 299 2.85 -0.31 -11.25
C THR A 299 3.63 0.65 -12.16
N ALA A 300 4.51 1.50 -11.62
CA ALA A 300 5.19 2.56 -12.37
C ALA A 300 5.97 2.02 -13.58
N ALA A 301 6.69 0.91 -13.41
CA ALA A 301 7.50 0.29 -14.46
C ALA A 301 6.67 -0.45 -15.54
N GLU A 302 5.39 -0.73 -15.29
CA GLU A 302 4.43 -1.31 -16.25
C GLU A 302 3.60 -0.21 -16.97
N SER A 303 3.88 1.08 -16.71
CA SER A 303 3.25 2.23 -17.39
C SER A 303 3.58 2.30 -18.89
N LYS A 304 2.57 2.59 -19.70
CA LYS A 304 2.71 2.86 -21.15
C LYS A 304 3.48 4.14 -21.43
N SER A 305 3.42 5.15 -20.55
CA SER A 305 4.16 6.40 -20.69
C SER A 305 4.95 6.66 -19.41
N LEU A 306 6.22 6.22 -19.43
CA LEU A 306 7.18 6.46 -18.36
C LEU A 306 7.67 7.92 -18.33
N ALA A 307 7.58 8.63 -19.46
CA ALA A 307 8.02 10.02 -19.61
C ALA A 307 6.95 11.07 -19.28
N ASP A 308 5.67 10.69 -19.26
CA ASP A 308 4.61 11.53 -18.71
C ASP A 308 4.66 11.51 -17.17
N SER A 309 5.55 12.31 -16.59
CA SER A 309 5.68 12.46 -15.13
C SER A 309 4.37 12.80 -14.42
N GLU A 310 3.45 13.47 -15.15
CA GLU A 310 2.10 13.77 -14.70
C GLU A 310 1.36 12.51 -14.24
N CYS A 311 1.59 11.35 -14.87
CA CYS A 311 1.00 10.08 -14.44
C CYS A 311 1.40 9.71 -13.00
N MET A 312 2.69 9.71 -12.69
CA MET A 312 3.20 9.34 -11.35
C MET A 312 2.88 10.42 -10.31
N LYS A 313 2.96 11.71 -10.70
CA LYS A 313 2.57 12.87 -9.89
C LYS A 313 1.09 12.84 -9.51
N MET A 314 0.21 12.57 -10.48
CA MET A 314 -1.23 12.49 -10.27
C MET A 314 -1.56 11.26 -9.41
N ALA A 315 -0.90 10.11 -9.65
CA ALA A 315 -1.05 8.93 -8.80
C ALA A 315 -0.70 9.23 -7.33
N ALA A 316 0.56 9.55 -7.03
CA ALA A 316 1.04 9.71 -5.66
C ALA A 316 0.24 10.79 -4.89
N ARG A 317 -0.04 11.95 -5.50
CA ARG A 317 -0.69 13.05 -4.80
C ARG A 317 -2.21 12.91 -4.71
N LYS A 318 -2.89 12.48 -5.78
CA LYS A 318 -4.37 12.44 -5.77
C LYS A 318 -4.89 11.21 -5.03
N ILE A 319 -4.26 10.06 -5.19
CA ILE A 319 -4.72 8.81 -4.57
C ILE A 319 -4.63 8.96 -3.05
N THR A 320 -3.48 9.38 -2.52
CA THR A 320 -3.31 9.76 -1.12
C THR A 320 -4.40 10.72 -0.63
N LEU A 321 -4.61 11.85 -1.33
CA LEU A 321 -5.59 12.86 -0.91
C LEU A 321 -7.02 12.31 -0.92
N ARG A 322 -7.40 11.55 -1.96
CA ARG A 322 -8.73 10.92 -2.09
C ARG A 322 -8.97 9.91 -0.98
N ILE A 323 -8.02 9.02 -0.72
CA ILE A 323 -8.15 7.96 0.30
C ILE A 323 -8.28 8.59 1.69
N VAL A 324 -7.39 9.51 2.06
CA VAL A 324 -7.46 10.20 3.37
C VAL A 324 -8.79 10.93 3.53
N ILE A 325 -9.24 11.70 2.54
CA ILE A 325 -10.54 12.41 2.60
C ILE A 325 -11.70 11.42 2.72
N LEU A 326 -11.77 10.39 1.87
CA LEU A 326 -12.87 9.43 1.89
C LEU A 326 -12.91 8.61 3.19
N TYR A 327 -11.75 8.24 3.75
CA TYR A 327 -11.66 7.47 4.99
C TYR A 327 -12.08 8.32 6.18
N VAL A 328 -11.57 9.56 6.28
CA VAL A 328 -11.95 10.51 7.33
C VAL A 328 -13.45 10.84 7.26
N LEU A 329 -14.00 11.05 6.05
CA LEU A 329 -15.44 11.32 5.88
C LEU A 329 -16.33 10.10 6.19
N ALA A 330 -15.93 8.89 5.76
CA ALA A 330 -16.66 7.66 6.08
C ALA A 330 -16.69 7.43 7.60
N MET A 331 -15.55 7.58 8.27
CA MET A 331 -15.47 7.40 9.72
C MET A 331 -16.19 8.51 10.49
N LEU A 332 -16.06 9.76 10.06
CA LEU A 332 -16.79 10.88 10.66
C LEU A 332 -18.30 10.65 10.61
N THR A 333 -18.83 10.35 9.43
CA THR A 333 -20.27 10.15 9.24
C THR A 333 -20.80 8.90 9.94
N CYS A 334 -20.02 7.82 10.03
CA CYS A 334 -20.39 6.61 10.75
C CYS A 334 -20.29 6.75 12.28
N SER A 335 -19.34 7.52 12.80
CA SER A 335 -19.16 7.74 14.25
C SER A 335 -20.32 8.52 14.92
N PHE A 336 -21.19 9.16 14.12
CA PHE A 336 -22.45 9.74 14.60
C PHE A 336 -23.59 8.72 14.70
N LEU A 337 -23.42 7.51 14.15
CA LEU A 337 -24.47 6.50 14.01
C LEU A 337 -24.31 5.28 14.91
N VAL A 338 -23.08 4.93 15.30
CA VAL A 338 -22.79 3.76 16.12
C VAL A 338 -21.93 4.16 17.32
N PRO A 339 -22.30 3.76 18.55
CA PRO A 339 -21.49 4.02 19.73
C PRO A 339 -20.32 3.03 19.83
N TYR A 340 -19.25 3.46 20.50
CA TYR A 340 -18.02 2.65 20.65
C TYR A 340 -18.22 1.42 21.55
N ASP A 341 -19.21 1.43 22.45
CA ASP A 341 -19.57 0.35 23.37
C ASP A 341 -20.51 -0.71 22.75
N HIS A 342 -20.89 -0.55 21.47
CA HIS A 342 -21.87 -1.43 20.82
C HIS A 342 -21.44 -2.92 20.90
N PRO A 343 -22.35 -3.85 21.27
CA PRO A 343 -22.03 -5.27 21.47
C PRO A 343 -21.18 -5.93 20.37
N PHE A 344 -21.50 -5.68 19.10
CA PHE A 344 -20.79 -6.29 17.97
C PHE A 344 -19.41 -5.69 17.70
N LEU A 345 -19.11 -4.48 18.20
CA LEU A 345 -17.75 -3.94 18.15
C LEU A 345 -16.86 -4.54 19.25
N ASN A 346 -17.49 -5.01 20.34
CA ASN A 346 -16.84 -5.48 21.55
C ASN A 346 -16.99 -7.01 21.73
N GLY A 347 -16.75 -7.76 20.65
CA GLY A 347 -16.57 -9.22 20.69
C GLY A 347 -17.84 -10.07 20.72
N LYS A 348 -19.04 -9.50 20.59
CA LYS A 348 -20.30 -10.28 20.45
C LYS A 348 -20.76 -10.46 19.00
N ALA A 349 -19.98 -10.00 18.02
CA ALA A 349 -20.26 -10.24 16.59
C ALA A 349 -20.21 -11.73 16.26
N VAL A 350 -21.09 -12.19 15.36
CA VAL A 350 -21.17 -13.60 14.93
C VAL A 350 -20.44 -13.84 13.61
N SER A 351 -20.28 -12.80 12.78
CA SER A 351 -19.51 -12.84 11.54
C SER A 351 -18.72 -11.54 11.34
N LEU A 352 -17.57 -11.61 10.65
CA LEU A 352 -16.63 -10.50 10.51
C LEU A 352 -17.26 -9.20 9.96
N ALA A 353 -18.24 -9.30 9.06
CA ALA A 353 -18.96 -8.12 8.55
C ALA A 353 -19.87 -7.44 9.58
N THR A 354 -20.29 -8.16 10.63
CA THR A 354 -21.11 -7.58 11.72
C THR A 354 -20.29 -6.78 12.74
N GLU A 355 -18.96 -6.91 12.73
CA GLU A 355 -18.06 -5.96 13.40
C GLU A 355 -17.99 -4.61 12.67
N SER A 356 -18.50 -4.51 11.43
CA SER A 356 -18.49 -3.26 10.68
C SER A 356 -19.52 -2.25 11.23
N PRO A 357 -19.09 -1.04 11.65
CA PRO A 357 -20.01 -0.02 12.15
C PRO A 357 -20.92 0.49 11.03
N PHE A 358 -20.50 0.40 9.77
CA PHE A 358 -21.34 0.73 8.61
C PHE A 358 -22.51 -0.26 8.42
N VAL A 359 -22.31 -1.55 8.73
CA VAL A 359 -23.38 -2.57 8.69
C VAL A 359 -24.30 -2.42 9.90
N ILE A 360 -23.75 -2.20 11.10
CA ILE A 360 -24.53 -1.91 12.31
C ILE A 360 -25.44 -0.70 12.06
N ALA A 361 -24.90 0.41 11.55
CA ALA A 361 -25.66 1.64 11.27
C ALA A 361 -26.87 1.42 10.35
N VAL A 362 -26.74 0.66 9.26
CA VAL A 362 -27.87 0.42 8.34
C VAL A 362 -28.89 -0.56 8.92
N VAL A 363 -28.46 -1.59 9.66
CA VAL A 363 -29.38 -2.54 10.28
C VAL A 363 -30.15 -1.90 11.44
N GLU A 364 -29.48 -1.11 12.31
CA GLU A 364 -30.13 -0.33 13.37
C GLU A 364 -31.10 0.73 12.81
N ALA A 365 -30.80 1.33 11.65
CA ALA A 365 -31.72 2.20 10.93
C ALA A 365 -32.96 1.49 10.34
N GLY A 366 -33.02 0.15 10.47
CA GLY A 366 -34.12 -0.68 9.98
C GLY A 366 -34.03 -1.01 8.48
N LEU A 367 -32.81 -1.10 7.93
CA LEU A 367 -32.49 -1.45 6.54
C LEU A 367 -31.62 -2.73 6.43
N PRO A 368 -32.13 -3.92 6.81
CA PRO A 368 -31.37 -5.17 6.75
C PRO A 368 -30.82 -5.50 5.35
N ALA A 369 -31.61 -5.27 4.30
CA ALA A 369 -31.17 -5.48 2.91
C ALA A 369 -30.00 -4.58 2.47
N ALA A 370 -29.83 -3.40 3.08
CA ALA A 370 -28.65 -2.57 2.85
C ALA A 370 -27.41 -3.17 3.54
N GLY A 371 -27.58 -3.83 4.69
CA GLY A 371 -26.52 -4.60 5.36
C GLY A 371 -26.05 -5.80 4.51
N GLU A 372 -26.98 -6.53 3.88
CA GLU A 372 -26.64 -7.60 2.93
C GLU A 372 -25.87 -7.08 1.72
N PHE A 373 -26.31 -5.96 1.12
CA PHE A 373 -25.61 -5.32 0.02
C PHE A 373 -24.20 -4.85 0.44
N PHE A 374 -24.07 -4.27 1.63
CA PHE A 374 -22.78 -3.89 2.20
C PHE A 374 -21.86 -5.10 2.38
N ASN A 375 -22.35 -6.21 2.95
CA ASN A 375 -21.57 -7.44 3.08
C ASN A 375 -21.08 -7.97 1.73
N GLY A 376 -21.95 -8.00 0.70
CA GLY A 376 -21.55 -8.42 -0.64
C GLY A 376 -20.47 -7.52 -1.26
N MET A 377 -20.57 -6.21 -1.06
CA MET A 377 -19.53 -5.26 -1.47
C MET A 377 -18.24 -5.42 -0.66
N TYR A 378 -18.30 -5.79 0.62
CA TYR A 378 -17.11 -6.07 1.43
C TYR A 378 -16.39 -7.31 0.95
N LEU A 379 -17.09 -8.45 0.77
CA LEU A 379 -16.54 -9.68 0.20
C LEU A 379 -15.81 -9.41 -1.13
N PHE A 380 -16.48 -8.70 -2.04
CA PHE A 380 -15.90 -8.28 -3.32
C PHE A 380 -14.66 -7.38 -3.14
N SER A 381 -14.68 -6.47 -2.16
CA SER A 381 -13.56 -5.57 -1.89
C SER A 381 -12.36 -6.30 -1.27
N SER A 382 -12.59 -7.21 -0.33
CA SER A 382 -11.60 -8.08 0.31
C SER A 382 -10.91 -8.96 -0.73
N PHE A 383 -11.68 -9.65 -1.57
CA PHE A 383 -11.16 -10.52 -2.63
C PHE A 383 -10.25 -9.74 -3.62
N THR A 384 -10.68 -8.58 -4.07
CA THR A 384 -9.91 -7.75 -5.02
C THR A 384 -8.68 -7.09 -4.39
N CYS A 385 -8.71 -6.79 -3.08
CA CYS A 385 -7.49 -6.41 -2.34
C CYS A 385 -6.49 -7.57 -2.25
N ALA A 386 -6.95 -8.81 -2.08
CA ALA A 386 -6.07 -9.98 -2.09
C ALA A 386 -5.41 -10.19 -3.47
N VAL A 387 -6.18 -10.03 -4.56
CA VAL A 387 -5.68 -10.04 -5.95
C VAL A 387 -4.58 -9.00 -6.15
N ASN A 388 -4.81 -7.74 -5.78
CA ASN A 388 -3.82 -6.66 -5.89
C ASN A 388 -2.57 -6.91 -5.02
N SER A 389 -2.73 -7.52 -3.84
CA SER A 389 -1.62 -7.82 -2.93
C SER A 389 -0.67 -8.89 -3.51
N VAL A 390 -1.23 -9.94 -4.14
CA VAL A 390 -0.42 -10.94 -4.89
C VAL A 390 0.27 -10.32 -6.10
N TYR A 391 -0.40 -9.42 -6.82
CA TYR A 391 0.19 -8.68 -7.93
C TYR A 391 1.46 -7.96 -7.46
N VAL A 392 1.40 -7.16 -6.40
CA VAL A 392 2.57 -6.42 -5.86
C VAL A 392 3.67 -7.38 -5.41
N ALA A 393 3.36 -8.34 -4.55
CA ALA A 393 4.35 -9.30 -4.04
C ALA A 393 5.05 -10.05 -5.18
N SER A 394 4.32 -10.53 -6.19
CA SER A 394 4.94 -11.23 -7.32
C SER A 394 5.94 -10.37 -8.10
N ARG A 395 5.70 -9.05 -8.25
CA ARG A 395 6.65 -8.11 -8.89
C ARG A 395 7.87 -7.82 -8.02
N VAL A 396 7.70 -7.76 -6.70
CA VAL A 396 8.82 -7.61 -5.75
C VAL A 396 9.72 -8.85 -5.79
N LEU A 397 9.14 -10.05 -5.72
CA LEU A 397 9.88 -11.32 -5.80
C LEU A 397 10.59 -11.49 -7.15
N HIS A 398 9.93 -11.11 -8.25
CA HIS A 398 10.56 -11.08 -9.56
C HIS A 398 11.71 -10.07 -9.63
N THR A 399 11.56 -8.88 -9.03
CA THR A 399 12.64 -7.88 -8.98
C THR A 399 13.82 -8.36 -8.14
N LEU A 400 13.60 -8.96 -6.96
CA LEU A 400 14.64 -9.66 -6.19
C LEU A 400 15.37 -10.71 -7.05
N ALA A 401 14.65 -11.44 -7.89
CA ALA A 401 15.25 -12.42 -8.80
C ALA A 401 16.09 -11.76 -9.90
N LEU A 402 15.62 -10.67 -10.51
CA LEU A 402 16.39 -9.83 -11.46
C LEU A 402 17.63 -9.16 -10.81
N ARG A 403 17.72 -9.18 -9.48
CA ARG A 403 18.83 -8.63 -8.69
C ARG A 403 19.73 -9.72 -8.08
N ASP A 404 19.51 -10.99 -8.43
CA ASP A 404 20.19 -12.18 -7.91
C ASP A 404 20.12 -12.32 -6.38
N GLN A 405 19.03 -11.81 -5.80
CA GLN A 405 18.79 -11.70 -4.36
C GLN A 405 17.77 -12.75 -3.82
N THR A 406 17.38 -13.74 -4.64
CA THR A 406 16.38 -14.76 -4.26
C THR A 406 16.91 -16.09 -3.75
N GLY A 407 18.20 -16.43 -3.95
CA GLY A 407 18.76 -17.70 -3.49
C GLY A 407 19.72 -18.37 -4.49
N PRO A 408 19.73 -19.71 -4.59
CA PRO A 408 20.51 -20.45 -5.59
C PRO A 408 20.12 -20.11 -7.02
N GLU A 409 21.08 -20.12 -7.95
CA GLU A 409 20.87 -19.70 -9.35
C GLU A 409 19.67 -20.37 -10.03
N PHE A 410 19.40 -21.65 -9.76
CA PHE A 410 18.30 -22.36 -10.40
C PHE A 410 16.92 -21.80 -9.99
N ILE A 411 16.77 -21.32 -8.76
CA ILE A 411 15.54 -20.66 -8.29
C ILE A 411 15.45 -19.27 -8.91
N THR A 412 16.55 -18.51 -8.83
CA THR A 412 16.66 -17.16 -9.37
C THR A 412 16.32 -17.11 -10.86
N LYS A 413 16.98 -17.94 -11.69
CA LYS A 413 16.70 -18.07 -13.14
C LYS A 413 15.25 -18.48 -13.43
N ARG A 414 14.60 -19.24 -12.53
CA ARG A 414 13.19 -19.62 -12.67
C ARG A 414 12.22 -18.48 -12.33
N LEU A 415 12.52 -17.64 -11.34
CA LEU A 415 11.73 -16.49 -10.92
C LEU A 415 11.90 -15.25 -11.82
N GLN A 416 13.02 -15.17 -12.54
CA GLN A 416 13.27 -14.15 -13.57
C GLN A 416 12.39 -14.32 -14.82
N GLN A 417 11.82 -15.51 -15.07
CA GLN A 417 11.08 -15.78 -16.32
C GLN A 417 9.66 -15.20 -16.31
N CYS A 418 9.37 -14.43 -17.36
CA CYS A 418 8.06 -13.86 -17.67
C CYS A 418 7.42 -14.56 -18.88
N HIS A 419 6.11 -14.78 -18.81
CA HIS A 419 5.30 -15.24 -19.94
C HIS A 419 4.20 -14.21 -20.20
N ALA A 420 4.06 -13.76 -21.45
CA ALA A 420 3.16 -12.64 -21.81
C ALA A 420 3.31 -11.39 -20.89
N GLY A 421 4.56 -11.07 -20.49
CA GLY A 421 4.86 -9.95 -19.58
C GLY A 421 4.52 -10.16 -18.11
N VAL A 422 4.14 -11.39 -17.70
CA VAL A 422 3.77 -11.74 -16.32
C VAL A 422 4.80 -12.71 -15.73
N PRO A 423 5.34 -12.46 -14.51
CA PRO A 423 6.33 -13.33 -13.87
C PRO A 423 5.65 -14.55 -13.23
N THR A 424 5.18 -15.48 -14.07
CA THR A 424 4.26 -16.58 -13.68
C THR A 424 4.76 -17.41 -12.50
N ARG A 425 6.06 -17.71 -12.42
CA ARG A 425 6.62 -18.47 -11.29
C ARG A 425 6.71 -17.66 -10.00
N ALA A 426 6.93 -16.35 -10.07
CA ALA A 426 6.88 -15.48 -8.90
C ALA A 426 5.44 -15.28 -8.40
N VAL A 427 4.46 -15.26 -9.31
CA VAL A 427 3.02 -15.33 -8.98
C VAL A 427 2.72 -16.63 -8.26
N LEU A 428 3.04 -17.80 -8.83
CA LEU A 428 2.76 -19.10 -8.22
C LEU A 428 3.47 -19.29 -6.85
N ALA A 429 4.72 -18.84 -6.72
CA ALA A 429 5.44 -18.88 -5.45
C ALA A 429 4.78 -17.98 -4.38
N THR A 430 4.22 -16.84 -4.77
CA THR A 430 3.48 -15.94 -3.87
C THR A 430 2.11 -16.54 -3.51
N VAL A 431 1.39 -17.11 -4.48
CA VAL A 431 0.11 -17.81 -4.29
C VAL A 431 0.26 -19.01 -3.34
N ALA A 432 1.39 -19.72 -3.37
CA ALA A 432 1.65 -20.81 -2.42
C ALA A 432 1.65 -20.34 -0.94
N ILE A 433 2.02 -19.08 -0.68
CA ILE A 433 1.96 -18.49 0.67
C ILE A 433 0.53 -18.24 1.13
N LEU A 434 -0.46 -18.12 0.24
CA LEU A 434 -1.88 -17.99 0.63
C LEU A 434 -2.41 -19.26 1.32
N ALA A 435 -1.71 -20.40 1.22
CA ALA A 435 -1.99 -21.59 2.04
C ALA A 435 -1.79 -21.34 3.56
N LEU A 436 -1.09 -20.27 3.97
CA LEU A 436 -1.10 -19.81 5.35
C LEU A 436 -2.52 -19.45 5.84
N GLY A 437 -3.48 -19.21 4.95
CA GLY A 437 -4.89 -18.98 5.29
C GLY A 437 -5.57 -20.20 5.95
N TYR A 438 -5.00 -21.39 5.85
CA TYR A 438 -5.47 -22.58 6.58
C TYR A 438 -4.93 -22.66 8.02
N LEU A 439 -4.06 -21.75 8.46
CA LEU A 439 -3.49 -21.75 9.82
C LEU A 439 -4.47 -21.17 10.85
N GLY A 440 -5.43 -22.00 11.28
CA GLY A 440 -6.31 -21.73 12.42
C GLY A 440 -6.33 -22.87 13.44
N PRO A 441 -5.83 -22.69 14.67
CA PRO A 441 -5.91 -23.71 15.70
C PRO A 441 -7.23 -23.60 16.47
N GLY A 442 -8.15 -24.54 16.24
CA GLY A 442 -9.34 -24.77 17.09
C GLY A 442 -10.46 -23.74 16.92
N LYS A 443 -11.62 -24.20 16.44
CA LYS A 443 -12.88 -23.44 16.28
C LYS A 443 -12.87 -22.21 15.34
N GLY A 444 -11.77 -21.82 14.70
CA GLY A 444 -11.80 -20.82 13.62
C GLY A 444 -10.47 -20.57 12.88
N PRO A 445 -10.49 -20.12 11.60
CA PRO A 445 -9.29 -19.70 10.84
C PRO A 445 -8.66 -18.35 11.23
N GLY A 446 -9.35 -17.50 11.99
CA GLY A 446 -9.01 -16.07 12.11
C GLY A 446 -7.81 -15.69 12.98
N ASP A 447 -7.71 -16.23 14.21
CA ASP A 447 -6.88 -15.63 15.28
C ASP A 447 -5.38 -15.53 14.93
N ARG A 448 -4.77 -16.63 14.49
CA ARG A 448 -3.33 -16.65 14.16
C ARG A 448 -3.01 -15.80 12.93
N LEU A 449 -3.95 -15.68 12.01
CA LEU A 449 -3.80 -14.82 10.83
C LEU A 449 -3.98 -13.33 11.18
N ARG A 450 -4.84 -12.99 12.15
CA ARG A 450 -4.94 -11.64 12.72
C ARG A 450 -3.63 -11.22 13.40
N GLU A 451 -3.00 -12.13 14.15
CA GLU A 451 -1.65 -11.91 14.70
C GLU A 451 -0.61 -11.66 13.59
N LEU A 452 -0.57 -12.52 12.58
CA LEU A 452 0.37 -12.37 11.47
C LEU A 452 0.15 -11.08 10.66
N SER A 453 -1.11 -10.60 10.57
CA SER A 453 -1.48 -9.32 9.98
C SER A 453 -0.97 -8.12 10.80
N SER A 454 -1.05 -8.17 12.14
CA SER A 454 -0.46 -7.14 13.01
C SER A 454 1.06 -6.99 12.78
N ASN A 455 1.77 -8.12 12.66
CA ASN A 455 3.20 -8.12 12.32
C ASN A 455 3.50 -7.49 10.95
N CYS A 456 2.56 -7.57 10.00
CA CYS A 456 2.72 -6.92 8.69
C CYS A 456 2.66 -5.39 8.79
N THR A 457 1.81 -4.83 9.64
CA THR A 457 1.79 -3.37 9.92
C THR A 457 3.16 -2.88 10.38
N VAL A 458 3.86 -3.66 11.22
CA VAL A 458 5.22 -3.36 11.68
C VAL A 458 6.23 -3.46 10.54
N SER A 459 6.13 -4.50 9.70
CA SER A 459 6.94 -4.61 8.47
C SER A 459 6.77 -3.39 7.55
N PHE A 460 5.54 -2.91 7.35
CA PHE A 460 5.29 -1.70 6.56
C PHE A 460 5.86 -0.44 7.21
N LEU A 461 5.77 -0.29 8.54
CA LEU A 461 6.40 0.83 9.26
C LEU A 461 7.92 0.86 9.11
N ILE A 462 8.59 -0.29 9.15
CA ILE A 462 10.04 -0.41 8.87
C ILE A 462 10.32 0.08 7.43
N VAL A 463 9.58 -0.45 6.45
CA VAL A 463 9.75 -0.10 5.03
C VAL A 463 9.47 1.39 4.78
N TYR A 464 8.42 1.96 5.37
CA TYR A 464 8.05 3.36 5.24
C TYR A 464 9.08 4.30 5.87
N GLY A 465 9.62 3.95 7.05
CA GLY A 465 10.75 4.66 7.65
C GLY A 465 11.98 4.65 6.76
N ILE A 466 12.30 3.50 6.14
CA ILE A 466 13.42 3.35 5.20
C ILE A 466 13.19 4.13 3.90
N ILE A 467 11.96 4.21 3.37
CA ILE A 467 11.63 5.07 2.22
C ILE A 467 11.94 6.54 2.54
N CYS A 468 11.56 7.03 3.73
CA CYS A 468 11.87 8.39 4.14
C CYS A 468 13.38 8.63 4.32
N ALA A 469 14.11 7.70 4.93
CA ALA A 469 15.57 7.79 5.05
C ALA A 469 16.27 7.76 3.68
N THR A 470 15.79 6.91 2.77
CA THR A 470 16.25 6.82 1.37
C THR A 470 16.02 8.13 0.64
N TYR A 471 14.85 8.75 0.83
CA TYR A 471 14.55 10.06 0.24
C TYR A 471 15.51 11.16 0.73
N LEU A 472 15.88 11.17 2.02
CA LEU A 472 16.85 12.13 2.55
C LEU A 472 18.23 11.98 1.89
N ARG A 473 18.69 10.75 1.66
CA ARG A 473 19.94 10.49 0.92
C ARG A 473 19.83 10.85 -0.56
N PHE A 474 18.78 10.40 -1.24
CA PHE A 474 18.49 10.79 -2.62
C PHE A 474 18.46 12.32 -2.81
N TYR A 475 17.89 13.06 -1.85
CA TYR A 475 17.86 14.52 -1.87
C TYR A 475 19.26 15.13 -1.75
N GLN A 476 20.14 14.56 -0.91
CA GLN A 476 21.56 14.93 -0.83
C GLN A 476 22.29 14.61 -2.14
N THR A 477 22.12 13.40 -2.68
CA THR A 477 22.73 12.98 -3.95
C THR A 477 22.32 13.87 -5.13
N LEU A 478 21.06 14.33 -5.19
CA LEU A 478 20.65 15.33 -6.17
C LEU A 478 21.35 16.69 -5.97
N GLN A 479 21.53 17.14 -4.72
CA GLN A 479 22.24 18.40 -4.45
C GLN A 479 23.73 18.30 -4.83
N GLU A 480 24.37 17.18 -4.50
CA GLU A 480 25.75 16.86 -4.88
C GLU A 480 25.92 16.80 -6.40
N ALA A 481 25.03 16.09 -7.11
CA ALA A 481 25.01 16.01 -8.58
C ALA A 481 24.87 17.40 -9.23
N ASN A 482 23.99 18.25 -8.71
CA ASN A 482 23.84 19.63 -9.20
C ASN A 482 25.07 20.51 -8.90
N SER A 483 25.82 20.23 -7.84
CA SER A 483 27.01 21.02 -7.47
C SER A 483 28.26 20.69 -8.29
N LEU A 484 28.30 19.53 -8.95
CA LEU A 484 29.52 18.99 -9.56
C LEU A 484 29.96 19.69 -10.86
N GLY A 485 29.14 20.56 -11.45
CA GLY A 485 29.52 21.62 -12.41
C GLY A 485 30.06 21.21 -13.79
N ASN A 486 30.66 20.02 -13.93
CA ASN A 486 31.41 19.57 -15.11
C ASN A 486 30.57 18.75 -16.11
N THR A 487 29.31 18.46 -15.78
CA THR A 487 28.34 17.85 -16.70
C THR A 487 27.71 18.93 -17.60
N ALA A 488 27.46 18.59 -18.86
CA ALA A 488 26.89 19.51 -19.84
C ALA A 488 25.57 20.14 -19.34
N GLU A 489 25.21 21.34 -19.78
CA GLU A 489 24.00 22.05 -19.32
C GLU A 489 22.72 21.20 -19.44
N SER A 490 22.67 20.31 -20.44
CA SER A 490 21.59 19.34 -20.64
C SER A 490 21.45 18.32 -19.50
N GLN A 491 22.55 17.88 -18.88
CA GLN A 491 22.59 16.95 -17.76
C GLN A 491 22.27 17.61 -16.42
N ASN A 492 22.82 18.79 -16.13
CA ASN A 492 22.52 19.51 -14.88
C ASN A 492 21.01 19.81 -14.75
N GLY A 493 20.35 20.11 -15.88
CA GLY A 493 18.90 20.30 -15.91
C GLY A 493 18.04 19.07 -15.58
N VAL A 494 18.59 17.86 -15.56
CA VAL A 494 17.87 16.62 -15.20
C VAL A 494 17.73 16.49 -13.68
N TYR A 495 18.79 16.85 -12.95
CA TYR A 495 18.87 16.69 -11.49
C TYR A 495 18.38 17.93 -10.74
N ASP A 496 18.30 19.09 -11.39
CA ASP A 496 17.80 20.31 -10.75
C ASP A 496 16.28 20.25 -10.50
N ARG A 497 15.91 20.20 -9.21
CA ARG A 497 14.52 20.26 -8.72
C ARG A 497 13.84 21.61 -8.97
N GLN A 498 14.54 22.63 -9.46
CA GLN A 498 13.99 23.91 -9.88
C GLN A 498 13.67 23.95 -11.37
N ASN A 499 14.22 23.03 -12.16
CA ASN A 499 14.04 23.00 -13.61
C ASN A 499 12.55 22.84 -14.00
N PRO A 500 12.04 23.64 -14.96
CA PRO A 500 10.70 23.46 -15.53
C PRO A 500 10.42 22.07 -16.12
N ARG A 501 11.46 21.30 -16.45
CA ARG A 501 11.38 19.90 -16.93
C ARG A 501 11.47 18.84 -15.82
N TYR A 502 11.65 19.22 -14.56
CA TYR A 502 11.70 18.28 -13.44
C TYR A 502 10.35 17.57 -13.25
N PRO A 503 10.29 16.22 -13.32
CA PRO A 503 9.06 15.42 -13.33
C PRO A 503 8.00 15.79 -12.30
N TYR A 504 8.35 15.76 -11.02
CA TYR A 504 7.42 16.00 -9.93
C TYR A 504 8.15 16.56 -8.71
N LYS A 505 8.03 17.87 -8.50
CA LYS A 505 8.45 18.50 -7.25
C LYS A 505 7.31 18.50 -6.24
N SER A 506 7.46 17.76 -5.15
CA SER A 506 6.60 17.93 -3.98
C SER A 506 7.19 19.00 -3.04
N HIS A 507 6.32 19.60 -2.21
CA HIS A 507 6.66 20.74 -1.36
C HIS A 507 7.01 20.28 0.05
N GLY A 508 7.92 21.00 0.74
CA GLY A 508 8.34 20.72 2.12
C GLY A 508 9.03 19.37 2.32
N GLN A 509 9.82 18.89 1.35
CA GLN A 509 10.23 17.48 1.31
C GLN A 509 11.15 17.02 2.43
N TRP A 510 12.17 17.79 2.81
CA TRP A 510 13.03 17.40 3.94
C TRP A 510 12.19 17.27 5.23
N LEU A 511 11.27 18.21 5.46
CA LEU A 511 10.40 18.21 6.63
C LEU A 511 9.41 17.03 6.60
N LYS A 512 8.83 16.71 5.44
CA LYS A 512 7.96 15.53 5.27
C LYS A 512 8.71 14.22 5.45
N ALA A 513 9.93 14.10 4.92
CA ALA A 513 10.75 12.91 5.09
C ALA A 513 11.13 12.72 6.56
N CYS A 514 11.58 13.79 7.25
CA CYS A 514 11.84 13.74 8.69
C CYS A 514 10.57 13.41 9.50
N TYR A 515 9.44 14.05 9.21
CA TYR A 515 8.16 13.77 9.87
C TYR A 515 7.72 12.32 9.67
N GLY A 516 7.70 11.82 8.44
CA GLY A 516 7.37 10.43 8.13
C GLY A 516 8.30 9.44 8.82
N MET A 517 9.61 9.67 8.78
CA MET A 517 10.63 8.83 9.42
C MET A 517 10.47 8.79 10.95
N VAL A 518 10.35 9.96 11.60
CA VAL A 518 10.18 10.07 13.05
C VAL A 518 8.84 9.48 13.49
N SER A 519 7.75 9.75 12.78
CA SER A 519 6.44 9.14 13.06
C SER A 519 6.48 7.62 12.92
N CYS A 520 7.07 7.07 11.85
CA CYS A 520 7.21 5.61 11.70
C CYS A 520 8.04 4.99 12.83
N PHE A 521 9.12 5.66 13.26
CA PHE A 521 9.97 5.19 14.36
C PHE A 521 9.24 5.19 15.73
N ILE A 522 8.51 6.26 16.04
CA ILE A 522 7.71 6.34 17.28
C ILE A 522 6.58 5.30 17.25
N LEU A 523 5.85 5.18 16.14
CA LEU A 523 4.79 4.19 15.95
C LEU A 523 5.31 2.76 16.11
N LEU A 524 6.50 2.48 15.57
CA LEU A 524 7.15 1.18 15.70
C LEU A 524 7.57 0.86 17.14
N ILE A 525 8.12 1.82 17.89
CA ILE A 525 8.49 1.61 19.31
C ILE A 525 7.25 1.34 20.15
N PHE A 526 6.19 2.13 19.96
CA PHE A 526 4.99 2.10 20.79
C PHE A 526 3.83 1.28 20.19
N ASN A 527 4.11 0.42 19.21
CA ASN A 527 3.15 -0.51 18.59
C ASN A 527 2.60 -1.52 19.60
N GLY A 528 3.48 -2.13 20.40
CA GLY A 528 3.16 -3.23 21.32
C GLY A 528 2.72 -2.81 22.72
N ILE A 529 2.30 -1.55 22.94
CA ILE A 529 1.84 -1.07 24.27
C ILE A 529 0.87 -2.03 24.98
N PRO A 530 -0.15 -2.63 24.31
CA PRO A 530 -1.07 -3.55 24.98
C PRO A 530 -0.37 -4.72 25.69
N ALA A 531 0.71 -5.26 25.10
CA ALA A 531 1.47 -6.38 25.68
C ALA A 531 2.18 -6.01 26.99
N PHE A 532 2.61 -4.75 27.14
CA PHE A 532 3.25 -4.23 28.34
C PHE A 532 2.26 -3.86 29.45
N LEU A 533 0.98 -3.61 29.11
CA LEU A 533 -0.06 -3.23 30.06
C LEU A 533 -0.88 -4.42 30.59
N SER A 534 -0.78 -5.59 29.96
CA SER A 534 -1.37 -6.84 30.43
C SER A 534 -0.59 -7.41 31.62
N ASP A 535 -1.29 -7.78 32.70
CA ASP A 535 -0.73 -8.44 33.87
C ASP A 535 -1.22 -9.90 33.94
N PRO A 536 -0.33 -10.92 33.92
CA PRO A 536 1.12 -10.85 33.69
C PRO A 536 1.46 -10.58 32.21
N PHE A 537 2.63 -9.94 32.00
CA PHE A 537 3.15 -9.51 30.69
C PHE A 537 2.83 -10.46 29.53
N ASP A 538 2.23 -9.93 28.45
CA ASP A 538 1.90 -10.77 27.30
C ASP A 538 3.06 -10.94 26.31
N THR A 539 3.92 -11.92 26.65
CA THR A 539 4.93 -12.49 25.77
C THR A 539 4.44 -12.83 24.35
N ARG A 540 3.19 -13.24 24.16
CA ARG A 540 2.64 -13.60 22.84
C ARG A 540 2.38 -12.35 22.01
N ALA A 541 1.59 -11.40 22.52
CA ALA A 541 1.37 -10.11 21.88
C ALA A 541 2.69 -9.35 21.65
N PHE A 542 3.63 -9.37 22.61
CA PHE A 542 4.93 -8.74 22.46
C PHE A 542 5.71 -9.31 21.26
N VAL A 543 5.84 -10.64 21.15
CA VAL A 543 6.54 -11.25 20.02
C VAL A 543 5.84 -10.90 18.70
N VAL A 544 4.51 -10.97 18.64
CA VAL A 544 3.72 -10.59 17.45
C VAL A 544 3.94 -9.12 17.07
N SER A 545 4.00 -8.21 18.03
CA SER A 545 4.18 -6.77 17.82
C SER A 545 5.60 -6.33 17.45
N TYR A 546 6.62 -7.18 17.64
CA TYR A 546 8.02 -6.77 17.43
C TYR A 546 8.87 -7.73 16.58
N ILE A 547 8.43 -8.95 16.24
CA ILE A 547 9.25 -9.96 15.53
C ILE A 547 9.78 -9.50 14.15
N SER A 548 9.11 -8.58 13.45
CA SER A 548 9.64 -7.97 12.22
C SER A 548 10.98 -7.24 12.40
N LEU A 549 11.28 -6.70 13.59
CA LEU A 549 12.56 -6.02 13.85
C LEU A 549 13.78 -6.95 13.81
N PRO A 550 13.86 -8.00 14.65
CA PRO A 550 14.98 -8.94 14.58
C PRO A 550 15.01 -9.66 13.23
N VAL A 551 13.86 -9.96 12.59
CA VAL A 551 13.84 -10.54 11.23
C VAL A 551 14.50 -9.61 10.21
N PHE A 552 14.18 -8.31 10.22
CA PHE A 552 14.81 -7.33 9.34
C PHE A 552 16.33 -7.23 9.58
N ILE A 553 16.75 -7.19 10.85
CA ILE A 553 18.18 -7.15 11.23
C ILE A 553 18.90 -8.44 10.80
N LEU A 554 18.28 -9.61 10.99
CA LEU A 554 18.83 -10.90 10.56
C LEU A 554 18.96 -11.02 9.05
N LEU A 555 18.01 -10.47 8.26
CA LEU A 555 18.13 -10.39 6.80
C LEU A 555 19.30 -9.49 6.37
N LEU A 556 19.48 -8.34 7.03
CA LEU A 556 20.59 -7.43 6.77
C LEU A 556 21.95 -8.06 7.13
N MET A 557 22.05 -8.66 8.31
CA MET A 557 23.25 -9.38 8.76
C MET A 557 23.55 -10.58 7.86
N GLY A 558 22.53 -11.38 7.51
CA GLY A 558 22.67 -12.53 6.61
C GLY A 558 23.19 -12.13 5.22
N TYR A 559 22.76 -10.99 4.68
CA TYR A 559 23.31 -10.43 3.46
C TYR A 559 24.79 -10.05 3.59
N LYS A 560 25.16 -9.33 4.66
CA LYS A 560 26.55 -8.92 4.91
C LYS A 560 27.47 -10.13 5.14
N ILE A 561 27.05 -11.10 5.96
CA ILE A 561 27.79 -12.35 6.21
C ILE A 561 27.96 -13.16 4.92
N ARG A 562 26.93 -13.31 4.10
CA ARG A 562 27.02 -14.04 2.83
C ARG A 562 28.04 -13.41 1.86
N ARG A 563 28.23 -12.10 1.91
CA ARG A 563 29.06 -11.36 0.95
C ARG A 563 30.49 -11.08 1.44
N TYR A 564 30.68 -10.91 2.74
CA TYR A 564 31.96 -10.50 3.36
C TYR A 564 32.48 -11.50 4.41
N GLY A 565 31.76 -12.59 4.65
CA GLY A 565 32.03 -13.47 5.79
C GLY A 565 31.89 -12.73 7.13
N LEU A 566 32.65 -13.18 8.13
CA LEU A 566 32.68 -12.59 9.46
C LEU A 566 33.70 -11.43 9.59
N HIS A 567 34.19 -10.87 8.48
CA HIS A 567 35.11 -9.74 8.49
C HIS A 567 34.38 -8.41 8.70
N PHE A 568 33.96 -8.16 9.94
CA PHE A 568 33.17 -6.97 10.34
C PHE A 568 33.83 -5.63 9.95
N SER A 569 35.15 -5.55 9.83
CA SER A 569 35.87 -4.35 9.36
C SER A 569 35.55 -3.97 7.90
N SER A 570 35.09 -4.91 7.09
CA SER A 570 34.69 -4.67 5.69
C SER A 570 33.20 -4.36 5.51
N TRP A 571 32.42 -4.28 6.60
CA TRP A 571 30.98 -4.03 6.57
C TRP A 571 30.67 -2.53 6.40
N GLY A 572 31.13 -1.95 5.28
CA GLY A 572 30.76 -0.60 4.86
C GLY A 572 29.33 -0.52 4.29
N ALA A 573 28.83 0.71 4.12
CA ALA A 573 27.62 0.98 3.36
C ALA A 573 27.90 0.88 1.86
N GLU A 574 27.15 0.03 1.16
CA GLU A 574 27.24 -0.17 -0.29
C GLU A 574 26.19 0.65 -1.04
N CYS A 575 26.13 1.97 -0.80
CA CYS A 575 25.37 2.84 -1.70
C CYS A 575 26.10 2.99 -3.03
N SER A 576 25.36 2.98 -4.14
CA SER A 576 25.89 3.31 -5.47
C SER A 576 25.60 4.74 -5.88
N ASN A 577 24.68 5.42 -5.16
CA ASN A 577 24.21 6.77 -5.44
C ASN A 577 23.80 6.96 -6.91
N ASP A 578 23.27 5.89 -7.51
CA ASP A 578 23.10 5.74 -8.95
C ASP A 578 21.81 6.45 -9.45
N LEU A 579 22.01 7.58 -10.11
CA LEU A 579 20.99 8.43 -10.73
C LEU A 579 20.69 8.06 -12.20
N ARG A 580 21.08 6.86 -12.66
CA ARG A 580 20.68 6.35 -13.99
C ARG A 580 19.16 6.13 -14.07
N ASN A 581 18.66 6.32 -15.29
CA ASN A 581 17.24 6.23 -15.68
C ASN A 581 16.38 7.38 -15.13
N CYS A 582 16.97 8.53 -14.81
CA CYS A 582 16.23 9.78 -14.60
C CYS A 582 15.54 10.23 -15.89
N VAL A 583 14.27 10.61 -15.79
CA VAL A 583 13.46 11.08 -16.92
C VAL A 583 13.15 12.57 -16.79
N GLN A 584 13.00 13.29 -17.90
CA GLN A 584 12.51 14.67 -17.94
C GLN A 584 11.12 14.74 -18.58
N THR A 585 10.33 15.77 -18.22
CA THR A 585 9.04 15.98 -18.87
C THR A 585 9.20 16.44 -20.32
N THR A 586 8.65 15.69 -21.27
CA THR A 586 8.60 16.07 -22.69
C THR A 586 7.52 17.12 -23.01
N SER A 587 6.51 17.28 -22.14
CA SER A 587 5.38 18.19 -22.37
C SER A 587 5.72 19.67 -22.09
N GLY A 588 6.05 20.43 -23.13
CA GLY A 588 6.45 21.83 -23.02
C GLY A 588 5.35 22.86 -22.73
N THR A 589 4.06 22.50 -22.81
CA THR A 589 2.96 23.51 -22.88
C THR A 589 1.99 23.57 -21.69
N HIS A 590 1.58 22.46 -21.06
CA HIS A 590 0.69 22.51 -19.88
C HIS A 590 0.92 21.37 -18.87
N ARG A 591 1.43 21.70 -17.67
CA ARG A 591 1.44 20.80 -16.51
C ARG A 591 0.02 20.59 -15.99
N LYS A 592 -0.50 19.36 -16.04
CA LYS A 592 -1.84 19.02 -15.53
C LYS A 592 -1.97 19.36 -14.04
N GLY A 593 -3.12 19.88 -13.65
CA GLY A 593 -3.47 20.16 -12.25
C GLY A 593 -2.89 21.44 -11.62
N ARG A 594 -2.17 22.31 -12.36
CA ARG A 594 -1.93 23.71 -11.91
C ARG A 594 -3.05 24.60 -12.46
N LEU A 595 -3.78 25.28 -11.59
CA LEU A 595 -4.75 26.28 -12.00
C LEU A 595 -3.99 27.53 -12.45
N ILE A 596 -4.14 27.88 -13.73
CA ILE A 596 -3.62 29.13 -14.30
C ILE A 596 -4.81 29.76 -14.99
N PHE A 597 -5.31 30.86 -14.44
CA PHE A 597 -6.40 31.61 -15.05
C PHE A 597 -5.87 32.36 -16.29
N PRO A 598 -6.48 32.20 -17.48
CA PRO A 598 -6.09 32.95 -18.67
C PRO A 598 -6.32 34.46 -18.54
N ASP A 599 -7.35 34.89 -17.79
CA ASP A 599 -7.71 36.30 -17.65
C ASP A 599 -7.60 36.76 -16.17
N HIS A 600 -7.66 38.08 -15.92
CA HIS A 600 -7.89 38.62 -14.57
C HIS A 600 -9.39 38.83 -14.31
N GLY A 601 -9.88 38.38 -13.14
CA GLY A 601 -11.29 38.52 -12.72
C GLY A 601 -12.19 37.31 -13.07
N PRO A 602 -13.49 37.35 -12.75
CA PRO A 602 -14.40 36.23 -12.94
C PRO A 602 -14.92 36.11 -14.40
N THR A 603 -14.03 35.83 -15.35
CA THR A 603 -14.42 35.60 -16.76
C THR A 603 -14.98 34.20 -16.99
N ARG A 604 -15.74 34.02 -18.08
CA ARG A 604 -16.25 32.70 -18.50
C ARG A 604 -15.11 31.70 -18.76
N ARG A 605 -14.01 32.12 -19.39
CA ARG A 605 -12.81 31.28 -19.60
C ARG A 605 -12.15 30.89 -18.28
N ASN A 606 -12.15 31.77 -17.29
CA ASN A 606 -11.64 31.45 -15.96
C ASN A 606 -12.52 30.40 -15.26
N TRP A 607 -13.85 30.48 -15.39
CA TRP A 607 -14.76 29.44 -14.90
C TRP A 607 -14.60 28.11 -15.65
N GLU A 608 -14.50 28.13 -16.98
CA GLU A 608 -14.24 26.92 -17.79
C GLU A 608 -12.90 26.29 -17.41
N THR A 609 -11.86 27.11 -17.17
CA THR A 609 -10.53 26.63 -16.71
C THR A 609 -10.58 26.11 -15.28
N PHE A 610 -11.37 26.74 -14.39
CA PHE A 610 -11.60 26.25 -13.02
C PHE A 610 -12.33 24.91 -13.02
N PHE A 611 -13.42 24.76 -13.79
CA PHE A 611 -14.14 23.50 -13.90
C PHE A 611 -13.30 22.42 -14.60
N ALA A 612 -12.50 22.77 -15.62
CA ALA A 612 -11.55 21.84 -16.22
C ALA A 612 -10.44 21.42 -15.23
N TRP A 613 -9.99 22.33 -14.36
CA TRP A 613 -9.04 22.02 -13.29
C TRP A 613 -9.66 21.14 -12.22
N VAL A 614 -10.86 21.47 -11.72
CA VAL A 614 -11.63 20.62 -10.78
C VAL A 614 -11.86 19.25 -11.39
N TRP A 615 -12.31 19.17 -12.64
CA TRP A 615 -12.52 17.91 -13.37
C TRP A 615 -11.23 17.11 -13.55
N ALA A 616 -10.13 17.79 -13.86
CA ALA A 616 -8.81 17.18 -13.89
C ALA A 616 -8.30 16.76 -12.50
N TRP A 617 -8.91 17.21 -11.40
CA TRP A 617 -8.61 16.78 -10.03
C TRP A 617 -9.59 15.74 -9.48
N THR A 618 -10.83 15.66 -9.99
CA THR A 618 -11.80 14.61 -9.67
C THR A 618 -11.59 13.34 -10.49
N LYS A 619 -11.11 13.46 -11.74
CA LYS A 619 -10.59 12.35 -12.56
C LYS A 619 -9.23 11.87 -12.04
#